data_AF-A0A162RK30-F1
#
_entry.id   AF-A0A162RK30-F1
#
_cell.length_a   1.000
_cell.length_b   1.000
_cell.length_c   1.000
_cell.angle_alpha   90.00
_cell.angle_beta   90.00
_cell.angle_gamma   90.00
#
_symmetry.space_group_name_H-M   'P 1'
#
loop_
_entity.id
_entity.type
_entity.pdbx_description
1 polymer ?
#
loop_
_entity_poly.entity_id
_entity_poly.type
_entity_poly.pdbx_seq_one_letter_code
_entity_poly.pdbx_strand_id
1 'polypeptide(L)'
;MIEEDNVNGVDVNTTTALKELELSFNQEDIDIVKYICWLVSDRAAILVSICTASLLERMNRPETTVAIDGSLFKHHPRLKSFMEKYIAAMAPANKFKLMLAEDGSGKGAGLIAAIASRLKKLQAKAN
;
A
#
# COMPACT_ATOMS: atom_id res chain seq x y z
N MET A 1 2.99 -5.47 -15.31
CA MET A 1 3.71 -6.02 -14.12
C MET A 1 3.47 -7.53 -14.01
N ILE A 2 4.37 -8.36 -13.46
CA ILE A 2 4.17 -9.83 -13.35
C ILE A 2 2.86 -10.20 -12.61
N GLU A 3 2.47 -9.46 -11.58
CA GLU A 3 1.20 -9.75 -10.91
C GLU A 3 -0.05 -9.47 -11.79
N GLU A 4 0.06 -8.56 -12.75
CA GLU A 4 -1.02 -8.28 -13.70
C GLU A 4 -1.26 -9.47 -14.65
N ASP A 5 -0.19 -10.16 -15.04
CA ASP A 5 -0.24 -11.43 -15.77
C ASP A 5 -1.01 -12.49 -14.98
N ASN A 6 -0.78 -12.60 -13.66
CA ASN A 6 -1.54 -13.50 -12.78
C ASN A 6 -3.05 -13.19 -12.78
N VAL A 7 -3.41 -11.91 -12.73
CA VAL A 7 -4.82 -11.49 -12.69
C VAL A 7 -5.51 -11.73 -14.03
N ASN A 8 -4.82 -11.49 -15.13
CA ASN A 8 -5.38 -11.54 -16.47
C ASN A 8 -5.23 -12.92 -17.15
N GLY A 9 -4.49 -13.85 -16.55
CA GLY A 9 -4.23 -15.17 -17.13
C GLY A 9 -3.38 -15.11 -18.40
N VAL A 10 -2.47 -14.14 -18.49
CA VAL A 10 -1.54 -13.94 -19.61
C VAL A 10 -0.10 -13.99 -19.12
N ASP A 11 0.88 -13.99 -20.04
CA ASP A 11 2.31 -14.12 -19.71
C ASP A 11 3.18 -12.99 -20.29
N VAL A 12 2.55 -11.90 -20.76
CA VAL A 12 3.22 -10.84 -21.54
C VAL A 12 4.27 -10.10 -20.73
N ASN A 13 3.94 -9.68 -19.50
CA ASN A 13 4.87 -8.94 -18.66
C ASN A 13 6.01 -9.83 -18.13
N THR A 14 5.69 -11.08 -17.80
CA THR A 14 6.62 -12.06 -17.26
C THR A 14 7.64 -12.47 -18.32
N THR A 15 7.17 -12.79 -19.52
CA THR A 15 8.02 -13.11 -20.67
C THR A 15 8.92 -11.92 -21.03
N THR A 16 8.38 -10.69 -21.00
CA THR A 16 9.16 -9.48 -21.25
C THR A 16 10.27 -9.32 -20.20
N ALA A 17 9.94 -9.43 -18.92
CA ALA A 17 10.93 -9.32 -17.85
C ALA A 17 12.04 -10.39 -17.93
N LEU A 18 11.69 -11.65 -18.24
CA LEU A 18 12.67 -12.72 -18.40
C LEU A 18 13.58 -12.51 -19.62
N LYS A 19 13.05 -11.97 -20.73
CA LYS A 19 13.84 -11.60 -21.91
C LYS A 19 14.79 -10.44 -21.64
N GLU A 20 14.35 -9.42 -20.90
CA GLU A 20 15.20 -8.30 -20.49
C GLU A 20 16.37 -8.73 -19.61
N LEU A 21 16.24 -9.85 -18.91
CA LEU A 21 17.30 -10.49 -18.12
C LEU A 21 18.18 -11.46 -18.95
N GLU A 22 17.95 -11.56 -20.26
CA GLU A 22 18.67 -12.44 -21.19
C GLU A 22 18.65 -13.93 -20.78
N LEU A 23 17.56 -14.36 -20.13
CA LEU A 23 17.39 -15.74 -19.68
C LEU A 23 16.75 -16.61 -20.77
N SER A 24 17.19 -17.87 -20.86
CA SER A 24 16.43 -18.93 -21.52
C SER A 24 15.39 -19.48 -20.56
N PHE A 25 14.12 -19.57 -20.97
CA PHE A 25 13.03 -20.05 -20.12
C PHE A 25 12.01 -20.86 -20.93
N ASN A 26 11.26 -21.70 -20.23
CA ASN A 26 10.11 -22.43 -20.75
C ASN A 26 8.81 -21.97 -20.07
N GLN A 27 7.68 -22.64 -20.33
CA GLN A 27 6.40 -22.30 -19.72
C GLN A 27 6.36 -22.53 -18.20
N GLU A 28 7.01 -23.58 -17.72
CA GLU A 28 7.07 -23.90 -16.28
C GLU A 28 7.81 -22.81 -15.50
N ASP A 29 8.91 -22.28 -16.07
CA ASP A 29 9.64 -21.16 -15.47
C ASP A 29 8.75 -19.90 -15.35
N ILE A 30 7.94 -19.61 -16.38
CA ILE A 30 7.00 -18.48 -16.37
C ILE A 30 5.97 -18.65 -15.25
N ASP A 31 5.38 -19.83 -15.13
CA ASP A 31 4.38 -20.15 -14.11
C ASP A 31 4.96 -20.06 -12.70
N ILE A 32 6.20 -20.53 -12.49
CA ILE A 32 6.92 -20.42 -11.22
C ILE A 32 7.18 -18.95 -10.86
N VAL A 33 7.67 -18.14 -11.79
CA VAL A 33 7.95 -16.72 -11.55
C VAL A 33 6.67 -15.97 -11.17
N LYS A 34 5.58 -16.22 -11.91
CA LYS A 34 4.25 -15.71 -11.62
C LYS A 34 3.77 -16.09 -10.21
N TYR A 35 3.92 -17.36 -9.83
CA TYR A 35 3.55 -17.86 -8.51
C TYR A 35 4.36 -17.20 -7.39
N ILE A 36 5.69 -17.08 -7.56
CA ILE A 36 6.57 -16.44 -6.59
C ILE A 36 6.19 -14.96 -6.41
N CYS A 37 5.96 -14.23 -7.49
CA CYS A 37 5.56 -12.82 -7.41
C CYS A 37 4.24 -12.65 -6.65
N TRP A 38 3.25 -13.51 -6.90
CA TRP A 38 2.02 -13.50 -6.12
C TRP A 38 2.28 -13.77 -4.63
N LEU A 39 3.04 -14.81 -4.30
CA LEU A 39 3.33 -15.20 -2.93
C LEU A 39 4.05 -14.10 -2.15
N VAL A 40 5.01 -13.43 -2.80
CA VAL A 40 5.75 -12.30 -2.20
C VAL A 40 4.81 -11.12 -1.95
N SER A 41 3.96 -10.78 -2.90
CA SER A 41 2.99 -9.69 -2.77
C SER A 41 1.92 -9.97 -1.70
N ASP A 42 1.42 -11.20 -1.63
CA ASP A 42 0.45 -11.62 -0.61
C ASP A 42 1.07 -11.53 0.79
N ARG A 43 2.28 -12.06 0.98
CA ARG A 43 3.01 -11.96 2.25
C ARG A 43 3.28 -10.51 2.64
N ALA A 44 3.68 -9.65 1.69
CA ALA A 44 3.88 -8.24 1.94
C ALA A 44 2.58 -7.56 2.43
N ALA A 45 1.43 -7.89 1.80
CA ALA A 45 0.13 -7.39 2.20
C ALA A 45 -0.25 -7.83 3.63
N ILE A 46 -0.01 -9.09 4.00
CA ILE A 46 -0.27 -9.61 5.35
C ILE A 46 0.54 -8.81 6.39
N LEU A 47 1.85 -8.66 6.17
CA LEU A 47 2.74 -8.01 7.14
C LEU A 47 2.34 -6.56 7.41
N VAL A 48 2.05 -5.76 6.37
CA VAL A 48 1.60 -4.37 6.55
C VAL A 48 0.21 -4.30 7.18
N SER A 49 -0.65 -5.28 6.89
CA SER A 49 -2.01 -5.34 7.44
C SER A 49 -2.02 -5.63 8.93
N ILE A 50 -1.14 -6.51 9.42
CA ILE A 50 -0.97 -6.79 10.86
C ILE A 50 -0.63 -5.49 11.61
N CYS A 51 0.37 -4.75 11.10
CA CYS A 51 0.77 -3.48 11.69
C CYS A 51 -0.37 -2.46 11.69
N THR A 52 -1.10 -2.37 10.58
CA THR A 52 -2.21 -1.42 10.42
C THR A 52 -3.38 -1.78 11.35
N ALA A 53 -3.77 -3.04 11.41
CA ALA A 53 -4.80 -3.56 12.30
C ALA A 53 -4.46 -3.26 13.77
N SER A 54 -3.22 -3.54 14.18
CA SER A 54 -2.75 -3.24 15.54
C SER A 54 -2.87 -1.76 15.90
N LEU A 55 -2.61 -0.87 14.93
CA LEU A 55 -2.80 0.58 15.13
C LEU A 55 -4.27 0.97 15.22
N LEU A 56 -5.15 0.38 14.40
CA LEU A 56 -6.59 0.63 14.43
C LEU A 56 -7.19 0.24 15.78
N GLU A 57 -6.85 -0.95 16.28
CA GLU A 57 -7.28 -1.43 17.60
C GLU A 57 -6.77 -0.50 18.70
N ARG A 58 -5.48 -0.12 18.66
CA ARG A 58 -4.89 0.79 19.65
C ARG A 58 -5.52 2.18 19.65
N MET A 59 -5.86 2.72 18.48
CA MET A 59 -6.54 4.01 18.37
C MET A 59 -7.98 3.96 18.88
N ASN A 60 -8.63 2.79 18.80
CA ASN A 60 -9.99 2.54 19.25
C ASN A 60 -11.00 3.62 18.83
N ARG A 61 -10.95 4.01 17.55
CA ARG A 61 -11.86 5.00 16.97
C ARG A 61 -13.04 4.31 16.28
N PRO A 62 -14.23 4.93 16.27
CA PRO A 62 -15.42 4.35 15.62
C PRO A 62 -15.23 4.17 14.10
N GLU A 63 -14.46 5.05 13.46
CA GLU A 63 -14.08 4.97 12.05
C GLU A 63 -12.72 5.64 11.82
N THR A 64 -11.86 5.04 10.99
CA THR A 64 -10.54 5.58 10.67
C THR A 64 -10.24 5.52 9.18
N THR A 65 -9.83 6.63 8.57
CA THR A 65 -9.22 6.62 7.24
C THR A 65 -7.70 6.51 7.35
N VAL A 66 -7.13 5.51 6.69
CA VAL A 66 -5.68 5.31 6.56
C VAL A 66 -5.26 5.88 5.20
N ALA A 67 -4.54 7.00 5.23
CA ALA A 67 -3.94 7.58 4.05
C ALA A 67 -2.66 6.81 3.69
N ILE A 68 -2.56 6.35 2.45
CA ILE A 68 -1.46 5.55 1.93
C ILE A 68 -0.88 6.27 0.72
N ASP A 69 0.44 6.36 0.66
CA ASP A 69 1.19 6.78 -0.52
C ASP A 69 2.23 5.71 -0.86
N GLY A 70 2.62 5.63 -2.13
CA GLY A 70 3.58 4.66 -2.65
C GLY A 70 3.13 4.01 -3.95
N SER A 71 4.07 3.86 -4.88
CA SER A 71 3.85 3.28 -6.21
C SER A 71 3.29 1.86 -6.15
N LEU A 72 3.75 1.04 -5.20
CA LEU A 72 3.26 -0.33 -5.07
C LEU A 72 1.77 -0.37 -4.71
N PHE A 73 1.31 0.42 -3.73
CA PHE A 73 -0.11 0.49 -3.40
C PHE A 73 -0.95 1.07 -4.54
N LYS A 74 -0.38 2.02 -5.30
CA LYS A 74 -1.05 2.66 -6.44
C LYS A 74 -1.19 1.74 -7.65
N HIS A 75 -0.17 0.95 -7.97
CA HIS A 75 -0.07 0.23 -9.25
C HIS A 75 -0.25 -1.28 -9.13
N HIS A 76 -0.12 -1.87 -7.93
CA HIS A 76 -0.30 -3.31 -7.77
C HIS A 76 -1.79 -3.70 -7.80
N PRO A 77 -2.24 -4.61 -8.70
CA PRO A 77 -3.65 -4.84 -9.00
C PRO A 77 -4.42 -5.47 -7.84
N ARG A 78 -3.71 -6.12 -6.91
CA ARG A 78 -4.31 -6.84 -5.76
C ARG A 78 -3.91 -6.31 -4.39
N LEU A 79 -2.96 -5.37 -4.29
CA LEU A 79 -2.38 -5.06 -2.97
C LEU A 79 -3.42 -4.40 -2.04
N LYS A 80 -4.19 -3.45 -2.58
CA LYS A 80 -5.26 -2.80 -1.83
C LYS A 80 -6.31 -3.80 -1.32
N SER A 81 -6.79 -4.70 -2.18
CA SER A 81 -7.81 -5.68 -1.80
C SER A 81 -7.27 -6.72 -0.80
N PHE A 82 -6.02 -7.13 -0.94
CA PHE A 82 -5.36 -7.97 0.07
C PHE A 82 -5.27 -7.26 1.41
N MET A 83 -4.85 -5.99 1.44
CA MET A 83 -4.79 -5.23 2.67
C MET A 83 -6.16 -5.06 3.32
N GLU A 84 -7.19 -4.70 2.55
CA GLU A 84 -8.56 -4.57 3.05
C GLU A 84 -9.06 -5.89 3.67
N LYS A 85 -8.81 -7.02 2.99
CA LYS A 85 -9.15 -8.36 3.48
C LYS A 85 -8.45 -8.68 4.80
N TYR A 86 -7.13 -8.52 4.85
CA TYR A 86 -6.34 -8.92 6.03
C TYR A 86 -6.56 -8.00 7.23
N ILE A 87 -6.66 -6.68 7.02
CA ILE A 87 -6.98 -5.74 8.10
C ILE A 87 -8.37 -6.03 8.68
N ALA A 88 -9.38 -6.26 7.83
CA ALA A 88 -10.73 -6.58 8.30
C ALA A 88 -10.80 -7.90 9.08
N ALA A 89 -9.99 -8.90 8.70
CA ALA A 89 -9.90 -10.15 9.44
C ALA A 89 -9.22 -9.99 10.80
N MET A 90 -8.23 -9.09 10.91
CA MET A 90 -7.42 -8.90 12.12
C MET A 90 -8.03 -7.90 13.11
N ALA A 91 -8.73 -6.86 12.63
CA ALA A 91 -9.40 -5.85 13.46
C ALA A 91 -10.90 -5.75 13.13
N PRO A 92 -11.69 -6.83 13.33
CA PRO A 92 -13.07 -6.93 12.83
C PRO A 92 -14.05 -5.92 13.46
N ALA A 93 -13.74 -5.38 14.64
CA ALA A 93 -14.56 -4.38 15.32
C ALA A 93 -14.29 -2.94 14.85
N ASN A 94 -13.20 -2.69 14.11
CA ASN A 94 -12.76 -1.35 13.75
C ASN A 94 -13.12 -1.03 12.30
N LYS A 95 -14.00 -0.05 12.09
CA LYS A 95 -14.30 0.43 10.74
C LYS A 95 -13.12 1.23 10.20
N PHE A 96 -12.70 0.93 8.97
CA PHE A 96 -11.61 1.64 8.33
C PHE A 96 -11.83 1.83 6.83
N LYS A 97 -11.08 2.76 6.25
CA LYS A 97 -10.98 2.97 4.81
C LYS A 97 -9.52 3.21 4.42
N LEU A 98 -9.07 2.56 3.35
CA LEU A 98 -7.77 2.87 2.74
C LEU A 98 -7.95 3.92 1.64
N MET A 99 -7.14 4.98 1.68
CA MET A 99 -7.20 6.09 0.73
C MET A 99 -5.82 6.35 0.15
N LEU A 100 -5.70 6.38 -1.19
CA LEU A 100 -4.49 6.83 -1.86
C LEU A 100 -4.34 8.35 -1.67
N ALA A 101 -3.21 8.80 -1.15
CA ALA A 101 -2.93 10.20 -0.89
C ALA A 101 -2.07 10.81 -2.01
N GLU A 102 -2.71 11.41 -3.00
CA GLU A 102 -2.01 12.11 -4.08
C GLU A 102 -1.37 13.41 -3.60
N ASP A 103 -0.04 13.47 -3.65
CA ASP A 103 0.77 14.57 -3.12
C ASP A 103 0.50 14.84 -1.63
N GLY A 104 0.34 13.76 -0.85
CA GLY A 104 0.01 13.83 0.56
C GLY A 104 1.09 14.51 1.39
N SER A 105 2.37 14.22 1.12
CA SER A 105 3.50 14.75 1.88
C SER A 105 3.68 16.25 1.73
N GLY A 106 3.57 16.79 0.50
CA GLY A 106 3.67 18.22 0.23
C GLY A 106 2.55 19.03 0.89
N LYS A 107 1.30 18.59 0.71
CA LYS A 107 0.12 19.23 1.33
C LYS A 107 0.17 19.15 2.85
N GLY A 108 0.56 18.01 3.40
CA GLY A 108 0.73 17.81 4.84
C GLY A 108 1.79 18.74 5.42
N ALA A 109 2.97 18.80 4.80
CA ALA A 109 4.06 19.67 5.24
C ALA A 109 3.64 21.16 5.21
N GLY A 110 2.95 21.60 4.14
CA GLY A 110 2.42 22.95 4.03
C GLY A 110 1.42 23.29 5.15
N LEU A 111 0.51 22.37 5.47
CA LEU A 111 -0.45 22.55 6.56
C LEU A 111 0.24 22.68 7.92
N ILE A 112 1.22 21.81 8.21
CA ILE A 112 1.99 21.86 9.46
C ILE A 112 2.78 23.18 9.56
N ALA A 113 3.42 23.63 8.47
CA ALA A 113 4.14 24.90 8.44
C ALA A 113 3.20 26.10 8.72
N ALA A 114 1.99 26.10 8.14
CA ALA A 114 0.99 27.13 8.38
C ALA A 114 0.53 27.15 9.85
N ILE A 115 0.28 25.98 10.45
CA ILE A 115 -0.09 25.85 11.87
C ILE A 115 1.04 26.36 12.77
N ALA A 116 2.29 25.96 12.51
CA ALA A 116 3.45 26.39 13.29
C ALA A 116 3.66 27.92 13.21
N SER A 117 3.52 28.51 12.01
CA SER A 117 3.57 29.96 11.81
C SER A 117 2.49 30.69 12.61
N ARG A 118 1.25 30.15 12.61
CA ARG A 118 0.15 30.72 13.40
C ARG A 118 0.43 30.66 14.91
N LEU A 119 0.91 29.53 15.41
CA LEU A 119 1.23 29.36 16.83
C LEU A 119 2.33 30.33 17.30
N LYS A 120 3.39 30.51 16.51
CA LYS A 120 4.44 31.50 16.81
C LYS A 120 3.89 32.93 16.91
N LYS A 121 3.00 33.33 16.00
CA LYS A 121 2.36 34.65 16.03
C LYS A 121 1.47 34.84 17.25
N LEU A 122 0.78 33.80 17.70
CA LEU A 122 -0.05 33.86 18.91
C LEU A 122 0.81 33.99 20.17
N GLN A 123 1.92 33.25 20.27
CA GLN A 123 2.87 33.37 21.38
C GLN A 123 3.52 34.76 21.45
N ALA A 124 3.90 35.33 20.31
CA ALA A 124 4.49 36.66 20.25
C ALA A 124 3.50 37.81 20.60
N LYS A 125 2.19 37.56 20.57
CA LYS A 125 1.16 38.52 21.00
C LYS A 125 0.78 38.38 22.47
N ALA A 126 1.15 37.25 23.10
CA ALA A 126 0.85 36.96 24.50
C ALA A 126 1.99 37.40 25.45
N ASN A 127 3.14 37.77 24.89
CA ASN A 127 4.29 38.38 25.57
C ASN A 127 4.36 39.87 25.23
#